data_AF-A0A1G5RAQ8-F1
#
_entry.id   AF-A0A1G5RAQ8-F1
#
_cell.length_a   1.000
_cell.length_b   1.000
_cell.length_c   1.000
_cell.angle_alpha   90.00
_cell.angle_beta   90.00
_cell.angle_gamma   90.00
#
_symmetry.space_group_name_H-M   'P 1'
#
loop_
_entity.id
_entity.type
_entity.pdbx_description
1 polymer ?
#
loop_
_entity_poly.entity_id
_entity_poly.type
_entity_poly.pdbx_seq_one_letter_code
_entity_poly.pdbx_strand_id
1 'polypeptide(L)'
;MLTASAVQELADITHYRHVNEDDPIPSLPPEKNLDNWLYDCWGPLGYLFSPVELLDVTKSGEIFLHHGKIVHFCKINLVIEWQEERNPSNHIRLRTTLPTKTKLYLIPSLNRETEHNLKDAGEIQKGFFKRIRDMDKAKWFPLNENPTEKDALGFPDHRSRKYACYIGARLAELIAPDKYHFFRDQEQLFEKTLNDRADIVADIRQRDALFLQIDHQLKQALICTQQDQQGPLALTRYIDNAVGIEENLP
;
A
#
# COMPACT_ATOMS: atom_id res chain seq x y z
N MET A 1 -18.42 6.34 -3.33
CA MET A 1 -18.23 7.54 -4.16
C MET A 1 -19.33 8.54 -3.87
N LEU A 2 -19.03 9.82 -4.01
CA LEU A 2 -19.95 10.94 -3.81
C LEU A 2 -19.75 11.94 -4.94
N THR A 3 -20.77 12.74 -5.25
CA THR A 3 -20.61 13.88 -6.16
C THR A 3 -19.64 14.89 -5.54
N ALA A 4 -18.96 15.71 -6.36
CA ALA A 4 -18.05 16.72 -5.87
C ALA A 4 -18.71 17.71 -4.89
N SER A 5 -19.99 18.04 -5.11
CA SER A 5 -20.80 18.85 -4.19
C SER A 5 -20.97 18.17 -2.83
N ALA A 6 -21.33 16.88 -2.81
CA ALA A 6 -21.46 16.12 -1.56
C ALA A 6 -20.11 15.95 -0.83
N VAL A 7 -18.99 15.82 -1.56
CA VAL A 7 -17.66 15.79 -0.91
C VAL A 7 -17.33 17.12 -0.24
N GLN A 8 -17.70 18.25 -0.83
CA GLN A 8 -17.51 19.57 -0.23
C GLN A 8 -18.31 19.71 1.08
N GLU A 9 -19.54 19.21 1.12
CA GLU A 9 -20.36 19.22 2.34
C GLU A 9 -19.77 18.38 3.48
N LEU A 10 -18.93 17.39 3.16
CA LEU A 10 -18.27 16.51 4.13
C LEU A 10 -16.81 16.91 4.41
N ALA A 11 -16.33 18.03 3.89
CA ALA A 11 -14.91 18.40 3.95
C ALA A 11 -14.36 18.49 5.39
N ASP A 12 -15.19 18.91 6.34
CA ASP A 12 -14.82 19.04 7.76
C ASP A 12 -14.85 17.70 8.52
N ILE A 13 -15.39 16.64 7.92
CA ILE A 13 -15.44 15.31 8.54
C ILE A 13 -14.16 14.55 8.19
N THR A 14 -13.31 14.34 9.19
CA THR A 14 -12.16 13.45 9.05
C THR A 14 -12.63 12.01 8.99
N HIS A 15 -12.45 11.39 7.84
CA HIS A 15 -12.77 9.99 7.58
C HIS A 15 -11.56 9.34 6.89
N TYR A 16 -11.23 8.12 7.29
CA TYR A 16 -10.23 7.29 6.64
C TYR A 16 -10.89 6.15 5.87
N ARG A 17 -10.61 6.06 4.57
CA ARG A 17 -11.02 4.94 3.71
C ARG A 17 -9.90 3.92 3.63
N HIS A 18 -10.22 2.67 3.88
CA HIS A 18 -9.27 1.57 3.86
C HIS A 18 -9.28 0.88 2.50
N VAL A 19 -8.11 0.73 1.89
CA VAL A 19 -7.92 0.09 0.58
C VAL A 19 -7.01 -1.12 0.76
N ASN A 20 -7.51 -2.30 0.39
CA ASN A 20 -6.76 -3.55 0.47
C ASN A 20 -5.92 -3.77 -0.81
N GLU A 21 -4.81 -4.50 -0.69
CA GLU A 21 -3.93 -4.83 -1.83
C GLU A 21 -4.65 -5.59 -2.95
N ASP A 22 -5.65 -6.41 -2.60
CA ASP A 22 -6.40 -7.28 -3.51
C ASP A 22 -7.81 -6.76 -3.82
N ASP A 23 -8.15 -5.55 -3.36
CA ASP A 23 -9.50 -4.99 -3.56
C ASP A 23 -9.47 -3.86 -4.60
N PRO A 24 -9.75 -4.17 -5.88
CA PRO A 24 -9.88 -3.15 -6.90
C PRO A 24 -11.18 -2.34 -6.74
N ILE A 25 -12.18 -2.83 -6.01
CA ILE A 25 -13.56 -2.29 -6.01
C ILE A 25 -13.71 -0.92 -5.32
N PRO A 26 -13.10 -0.60 -4.16
CA PRO A 26 -13.25 0.70 -3.51
C PRO A 26 -12.54 1.84 -4.24
N SER A 27 -11.81 1.55 -5.33
CA SER A 27 -11.12 2.52 -6.17
C SER A 27 -11.82 2.73 -7.53
N LEU A 28 -13.00 2.15 -7.73
CA LEU A 28 -13.68 2.15 -9.02
C LEU A 28 -15.13 2.64 -8.92
N PRO A 29 -15.56 3.53 -9.82
CA PRO A 29 -16.97 3.69 -10.11
C PRO A 29 -17.51 2.45 -10.82
N PRO A 30 -18.81 2.17 -10.69
CA PRO A 30 -19.49 1.13 -11.47
C PRO A 30 -19.36 1.27 -13.00
N GLU A 31 -18.87 2.41 -13.51
CA GLU A 31 -18.94 2.79 -14.92
C GLU A 31 -17.58 2.99 -15.63
N LYS A 32 -16.42 2.68 -15.01
CA LYS A 32 -15.12 3.14 -15.56
C LYS A 32 -14.10 2.06 -15.96
N ASN A 33 -13.35 2.39 -17.02
CA ASN A 33 -12.16 1.71 -17.53
C ASN A 33 -11.00 1.78 -16.52
N LEU A 34 -10.43 0.61 -16.19
CA LEU A 34 -9.26 0.43 -15.33
C LEU A 34 -7.99 1.03 -15.96
N ASP A 35 -7.94 1.05 -17.29
CA ASP A 35 -6.82 1.58 -18.08
C ASP A 35 -7.02 3.08 -18.32
N ASN A 36 -6.79 3.88 -17.27
CA ASN A 36 -6.95 5.33 -17.32
C ASN A 36 -5.63 6.08 -17.13
N TRP A 37 -5.65 7.40 -17.31
CA TRP A 37 -4.44 8.25 -17.21
C TRP A 37 -3.62 8.07 -15.91
N LEU A 38 -4.25 7.72 -14.78
CA LEU A 38 -3.52 7.44 -13.54
C LEU A 38 -2.70 6.16 -13.66
N TYR A 39 -3.26 5.12 -14.28
CA TYR A 39 -2.55 3.89 -14.61
C TYR A 39 -1.39 4.18 -15.58
N ASP A 40 -1.60 5.01 -16.60
CA ASP A 40 -0.51 5.40 -17.53
C ASP A 40 0.64 6.13 -16.84
N CYS A 41 0.35 6.87 -15.76
CA CYS A 41 1.35 7.63 -15.02
C CYS A 41 2.08 6.80 -13.97
N TRP A 42 1.37 5.97 -13.21
CA TRP A 42 1.89 5.33 -12.00
C TRP A 42 1.75 3.81 -11.98
N GLY A 43 1.11 3.21 -12.99
CA GLY A 43 0.73 1.80 -12.99
C GLY A 43 -0.34 1.49 -11.94
N PRO A 44 -0.38 0.25 -11.40
CA PRO A 44 -1.43 -0.17 -10.48
C PRO A 44 -1.51 0.59 -9.15
N LEU A 45 -0.47 1.33 -8.78
CA LEU A 45 -0.44 2.14 -7.55
C LEU A 45 -0.99 3.57 -7.76
N GLY A 46 -1.49 3.91 -8.95
CA GLY A 46 -1.93 5.27 -9.27
C GLY A 46 -3.00 5.84 -8.34
N TYR A 47 -3.87 5.00 -7.79
CA TYR A 47 -4.88 5.42 -6.82
C TYR A 47 -4.28 5.92 -5.48
N LEU A 48 -3.09 5.42 -5.11
CA LEU A 48 -2.43 5.83 -3.87
C LEU A 48 -1.86 7.25 -3.98
N PHE A 49 -1.44 7.64 -5.18
CA PHE A 49 -0.74 8.91 -5.43
C PHE A 49 -1.63 10.05 -5.92
N SER A 50 -2.87 9.76 -6.31
CA SER A 50 -3.81 10.78 -6.77
C SER A 50 -5.06 10.84 -5.87
N PRO A 51 -5.25 11.93 -5.10
CA PRO A 51 -6.50 12.13 -4.37
C PRO A 51 -7.65 12.49 -5.31
N VAL A 52 -7.32 13.01 -6.51
CA VAL A 52 -8.27 13.24 -7.58
C VAL A 52 -8.28 11.97 -8.43
N GLU A 53 -9.14 11.04 -8.05
CA GLU A 53 -9.66 10.10 -9.03
C GLU A 53 -10.42 10.98 -10.04
N LEU A 54 -9.77 11.34 -11.15
CA LEU A 54 -10.34 12.18 -12.19
C LEU A 54 -11.40 11.34 -12.90
N LEU A 55 -12.57 11.31 -12.29
CA LEU A 55 -13.73 10.59 -12.74
C LEU A 55 -14.36 11.43 -13.82
N ASP A 56 -14.55 10.80 -14.97
CA ASP A 56 -15.02 11.43 -16.18
C ASP A 56 -16.27 12.26 -15.91
N VAL A 57 -16.44 13.36 -16.65
CA VAL A 57 -17.64 14.20 -16.53
C VAL A 57 -18.83 13.34 -16.95
N THR A 58 -19.70 13.00 -15.99
CA THR A 58 -20.89 12.21 -16.30
C THR A 58 -21.83 12.99 -17.21
N LYS A 59 -22.84 12.32 -17.80
CA LYS A 59 -23.82 12.97 -18.68
C LYS A 59 -24.58 14.13 -18.02
N SER A 60 -24.58 14.21 -16.68
CA SER A 60 -25.15 15.32 -15.89
C SER A 60 -24.17 16.47 -15.64
N GLY A 61 -22.89 16.34 -16.02
CA GLY A 61 -21.85 17.32 -15.72
C GLY A 61 -21.20 17.15 -14.35
N GLU A 62 -21.65 16.18 -13.55
CA GLU A 62 -21.10 15.96 -12.20
C GLU A 62 -19.84 15.08 -12.23
N ILE A 63 -18.85 15.52 -11.46
CA ILE A 63 -17.62 14.78 -11.17
C ILE A 63 -17.86 14.02 -9.87
N PHE A 64 -17.63 12.71 -9.89
CA PHE A 64 -17.62 11.93 -8.66
C PHE A 64 -16.23 11.91 -8.05
N LEU A 65 -16.16 11.79 -6.73
CA LEU A 65 -14.94 11.74 -5.95
C LEU A 65 -15.08 10.70 -4.83
N HIS A 66 -13.95 10.23 -4.33
CA HIS A 66 -13.91 9.52 -3.06
C HIS A 66 -13.64 10.50 -1.93
N HIS A 67 -14.55 10.52 -0.95
CA HIS A 67 -14.30 11.19 0.32
C HIS A 67 -13.44 10.29 1.22
N GLY A 68 -12.63 10.92 2.06
CA GLY A 68 -11.82 10.26 3.07
C GLY A 68 -10.35 10.10 2.68
N LYS A 69 -9.50 10.25 3.68
CA LYS A 69 -8.05 10.03 3.59
C LYS A 69 -7.75 8.54 3.37
N ILE A 70 -6.80 8.23 2.50
CA ILE A 70 -6.46 6.83 2.20
C ILE A 70 -5.69 6.21 3.36
N VAL A 71 -6.04 4.97 3.67
CA VAL A 71 -5.22 4.04 4.42
C VAL A 71 -5.06 2.80 3.55
N HIS A 72 -3.83 2.39 3.30
CA HIS A 72 -3.56 1.32 2.34
C HIS A 72 -2.79 0.16 2.97
N PHE A 73 -3.32 -1.05 2.82
CA PHE A 73 -2.59 -2.28 3.09
C PHE A 73 -1.77 -2.64 1.87
N CYS A 74 -0.46 -2.45 1.97
CA CYS A 74 0.44 -2.52 0.84
C CYS A 74 1.36 -3.73 0.97
N LYS A 75 1.10 -4.76 0.15
CA LYS A 75 2.01 -5.90 0.00
C LYS A 75 3.06 -5.55 -1.04
N ILE A 76 4.32 -5.45 -0.63
CA ILE A 76 5.43 -5.09 -1.51
C ILE A 76 6.46 -6.22 -1.60
N ASN A 77 7.13 -6.28 -2.73
CA ASN A 77 8.20 -7.21 -3.04
C ASN A 77 9.36 -6.47 -3.70
N LEU A 78 10.56 -7.03 -3.58
CA LEU A 78 11.75 -6.44 -4.18
C LEU A 78 11.93 -6.93 -5.61
N VAL A 79 12.34 -6.02 -6.49
CA VAL A 79 12.68 -6.35 -7.88
C VAL A 79 14.18 -6.20 -8.06
N ILE A 80 14.82 -7.25 -8.53
CA ILE A 80 16.24 -7.24 -8.89
C ILE A 80 16.41 -7.18 -10.40
N GLU A 81 17.58 -6.72 -10.80
CA GLU A 81 17.97 -6.60 -12.18
C GLU A 81 19.44 -6.95 -12.36
N TRP A 82 19.73 -7.72 -13.40
CA TRP A 82 21.08 -8.08 -13.78
C TRP A 82 21.24 -8.08 -15.30
N GLN A 83 22.48 -8.02 -15.76
CA GLN A 83 22.83 -8.19 -17.16
C GLN A 83 23.31 -9.61 -17.39
N GLU A 84 22.80 -10.24 -18.45
CA GLU A 84 23.26 -11.54 -18.92
C GLU A 84 23.89 -11.36 -20.31
N GLU A 85 25.14 -11.78 -20.46
CA GLU A 85 25.83 -11.79 -21.75
C GLU A 85 25.34 -13.00 -22.57
N ARG A 86 24.71 -12.75 -23.72
CA ARG A 86 24.37 -13.83 -24.66
C ARG A 86 25.48 -14.09 -25.66
N ASN A 87 26.26 -13.06 -26.00
CA ASN A 87 27.51 -13.10 -26.75
C ASN A 87 28.29 -11.78 -26.53
N PRO A 88 29.57 -11.67 -26.95
CA PRO A 88 30.42 -10.51 -26.66
C PRO A 88 29.87 -9.15 -27.11
N SER A 89 28.92 -9.14 -28.04
CA SER A 89 28.26 -7.95 -28.60
C SER A 89 26.82 -7.74 -28.12
N ASN A 90 26.24 -8.68 -27.36
CA ASN A 90 24.83 -8.68 -27.01
C ASN A 90 24.63 -9.02 -25.53
N HIS A 91 24.29 -8.00 -24.75
CA HIS A 91 23.93 -8.11 -23.35
C HIS A 91 22.43 -7.86 -23.22
N ILE A 92 21.74 -8.72 -22.47
CA ILE A 92 20.32 -8.55 -22.16
C ILE A 92 20.14 -8.14 -20.70
N ARG A 93 19.21 -7.23 -20.45
CA ARG A 93 18.82 -6.81 -19.10
C ARG A 93 17.63 -7.64 -18.66
N LEU A 94 17.84 -8.44 -17.61
CA LEU A 94 16.84 -9.32 -17.01
C LEU A 94 16.37 -8.76 -15.68
N ARG A 95 15.10 -9.02 -15.37
CA ARG A 95 14.47 -8.61 -14.11
C ARG A 95 13.62 -9.73 -13.54
N THR A 96 13.66 -9.88 -12.23
CA THR A 96 12.76 -10.78 -11.51
C THR A 96 12.42 -10.21 -10.15
N THR A 97 11.31 -10.68 -9.61
CA THR A 97 10.87 -10.39 -8.25
C THR A 97 11.55 -11.37 -7.28
N LEU A 98 12.00 -10.87 -6.13
CA LEU A 98 12.48 -11.70 -5.04
C LEU A 98 11.32 -12.29 -4.23
N PRO A 99 11.49 -13.48 -3.63
CA PRO A 99 10.48 -14.06 -2.76
C PRO A 99 10.27 -13.24 -1.47
N THR A 100 11.26 -12.43 -1.06
CA THR A 100 11.16 -11.53 0.09
C THR A 100 10.08 -10.48 -0.16
N LYS A 101 9.07 -10.47 0.71
CA LYS A 101 7.91 -9.59 0.67
C LYS A 101 7.52 -9.16 2.08
N THR A 102 6.91 -7.99 2.21
CA THR A 102 6.33 -7.52 3.47
C THR A 102 4.98 -6.87 3.22
N LYS A 103 4.13 -6.82 4.25
CA LYS A 103 2.82 -6.17 4.22
C LYS A 103 2.83 -4.96 5.14
N LEU A 104 2.75 -3.77 4.54
CA LEU A 104 2.81 -2.49 5.21
C LEU A 104 1.41 -1.89 5.41
N TYR A 105 1.29 -1.02 6.41
CA TYR A 105 0.10 -0.27 6.74
C TYR A 105 0.33 1.23 6.53
N LEU A 106 0.09 1.67 5.29
CA LEU A 106 0.42 3.03 4.85
C LEU A 106 -0.72 3.99 5.21
N ILE A 107 -0.42 5.00 6.03
CA ILE A 107 -1.33 6.10 6.35
C ILE A 107 -0.66 7.42 5.92
N PRO A 108 -0.77 7.80 4.63
CA PRO A 108 -0.08 8.98 4.11
C PRO A 108 -0.44 10.27 4.83
N SER A 109 -1.66 10.38 5.33
CA SER A 109 -2.16 11.60 5.98
C SER A 109 -1.99 11.58 7.52
N LEU A 110 -1.14 10.71 8.06
CA LEU A 110 -0.89 10.59 9.49
C LEU A 110 -0.21 11.85 10.04
N ASN A 111 0.80 12.34 9.33
CA ASN A 111 1.50 13.59 9.63
C ASN A 111 2.14 14.18 8.36
N ARG A 112 2.83 15.32 8.49
CA ARG A 112 3.47 15.99 7.33
C ARG A 112 4.60 15.17 6.70
N GLU A 113 5.30 14.35 7.50
CA GLU A 113 6.38 13.49 7.01
C GLU A 113 5.83 12.38 6.12
N THR A 114 4.74 11.72 6.54
CA THR A 114 4.09 10.68 5.74
C THR A 114 3.49 11.24 4.45
N GLU A 115 2.97 12.47 4.46
CA GLU A 115 2.45 13.14 3.27
C GLU A 115 3.57 13.43 2.26
N HIS A 116 4.71 13.92 2.76
CA HIS A 116 5.90 14.19 1.95
C HIS A 116 6.48 12.91 1.35
N ASN A 117 6.67 11.87 2.18
CA ASN A 117 7.21 10.59 1.75
C ASN A 117 6.33 9.94 0.69
N LEU A 118 5.00 10.03 0.81
CA LEU A 118 4.11 9.51 -0.23
C LEU A 118 4.27 10.28 -1.56
N LYS A 119 4.36 11.61 -1.49
CA LYS A 119 4.54 12.44 -2.69
C LYS A 119 5.83 12.08 -3.41
N ASP A 120 6.93 11.94 -2.69
CA ASP A 120 8.23 11.55 -3.25
C ASP A 120 8.20 10.14 -3.85
N ALA A 121 7.58 9.19 -3.14
CA ALA A 121 7.36 7.83 -3.64
C ALA A 121 6.55 7.83 -4.95
N GLY A 122 5.57 8.73 -5.05
CA GLY A 122 4.76 8.93 -6.26
C GLY A 122 5.58 9.43 -7.44
N GLU A 123 6.47 10.40 -7.25
CA GLU A 123 7.34 10.89 -8.33
C GLU A 123 8.37 9.84 -8.77
N ILE A 124 8.91 9.06 -7.83
CA ILE A 124 9.79 7.93 -8.13
C ILE A 124 9.03 6.87 -8.95
N GLN A 125 7.84 6.47 -8.51
CA GLN A 125 7.01 5.50 -9.22
C GLN A 125 6.66 5.99 -10.63
N LYS A 126 6.33 7.27 -10.79
CA LYS A 126 6.03 7.89 -12.09
C LYS A 126 7.25 7.87 -13.01
N GLY A 127 8.43 8.18 -12.49
CA GLY A 127 9.69 8.11 -13.22
C GLY A 127 10.02 6.68 -13.66
N PHE A 128 9.88 5.72 -12.76
CA PHE A 128 10.08 4.30 -13.03
C PHE A 128 9.13 3.79 -14.11
N PHE A 129 7.82 4.04 -13.97
CA PHE A 129 6.80 3.55 -14.88
C PHE A 129 6.97 4.11 -16.31
N LYS A 130 7.48 5.34 -16.45
CA LYS A 130 7.86 5.89 -17.76
C LYS A 130 9.07 5.22 -18.40
N ARG A 131 10.00 4.66 -17.62
CA ARG A 131 11.26 4.07 -18.10
C ARG A 131 11.20 2.56 -18.32
N ILE A 132 10.29 1.84 -17.67
CA ILE A 132 10.17 0.40 -17.88
C ILE A 132 9.68 0.09 -19.30
N ARG A 133 10.20 -1.00 -19.87
CA ARG A 133 9.85 -1.44 -21.23
C ARG A 133 8.40 -1.94 -21.25
N ASP A 134 7.72 -1.79 -22.37
CA ASP A 134 6.33 -2.26 -22.51
C ASP A 134 6.19 -3.77 -22.30
N MET A 135 7.20 -4.56 -22.65
CA MET A 135 7.22 -6.00 -22.34
C MET A 135 7.29 -6.27 -20.82
N ASP A 136 8.07 -5.49 -20.07
CA ASP A 136 8.15 -5.63 -18.61
C ASP A 136 6.86 -5.10 -17.97
N LYS A 137 6.26 -4.03 -18.52
CA LYS A 137 4.92 -3.55 -18.14
C LYS A 137 3.88 -4.65 -18.32
N ALA A 138 3.75 -5.21 -19.51
CA ALA A 138 2.78 -6.26 -19.81
C ALA A 138 3.00 -7.52 -18.96
N LYS A 139 4.25 -7.84 -18.60
CA LYS A 139 4.58 -8.99 -17.74
C LYS A 139 4.18 -8.76 -16.28
N TRP A 140 4.38 -7.55 -15.74
CA TRP A 140 4.17 -7.25 -14.33
C TRP A 140 2.81 -6.62 -14.03
N PHE A 141 2.25 -5.96 -15.03
CA PHE A 141 1.03 -5.16 -15.00
C PHE A 141 0.26 -5.42 -16.31
N PRO A 142 -0.28 -6.64 -16.51
CA PRO A 142 -1.05 -6.95 -17.71
C PRO A 142 -2.29 -6.03 -17.81
N LEU A 143 -2.47 -5.42 -18.99
CA LEU A 143 -3.62 -4.57 -19.32
C LEU A 143 -4.90 -5.43 -19.37
N ASN A 144 -6.00 -4.92 -18.83
CA ASN A 144 -7.32 -5.58 -18.81
C ASN A 144 -7.36 -6.97 -18.13
N GLU A 145 -6.30 -7.37 -17.42
CA GLU A 145 -6.35 -8.52 -16.55
C GLU A 145 -6.68 -8.05 -15.14
N ASN A 146 -7.76 -8.56 -14.57
CA ASN A 146 -7.87 -8.61 -13.12
C ASN A 146 -6.61 -9.30 -12.59
N PRO A 147 -6.03 -8.86 -11.46
CA PRO A 147 -4.94 -9.58 -10.81
C PRO A 147 -5.29 -11.07 -10.84
N THR A 148 -4.45 -11.91 -11.46
CA THR A 148 -4.74 -13.34 -11.50
C THR A 148 -5.01 -13.76 -10.08
N GLU A 149 -6.17 -14.37 -9.85
CA GLU A 149 -6.75 -14.90 -8.61
C GLU A 149 -5.83 -15.88 -7.84
N LYS A 150 -4.50 -15.68 -7.83
CA LYS A 150 -3.52 -16.57 -7.21
C LYS A 150 -3.52 -16.49 -5.68
N ASP A 151 -4.12 -15.44 -5.10
CA ASP A 151 -4.50 -15.39 -3.69
C ASP A 151 -6.05 -15.35 -3.51
N ALA A 152 -6.85 -15.55 -4.58
CA ALA A 152 -8.30 -15.67 -4.47
C ALA A 152 -8.69 -17.11 -4.10
N LEU A 153 -8.34 -17.50 -2.88
CA LEU A 153 -9.09 -18.51 -2.16
C LEU A 153 -10.44 -17.92 -1.74
N GLY A 154 -11.31 -17.75 -2.73
CA GLY A 154 -12.75 -17.58 -2.60
C GLY A 154 -13.27 -16.31 -1.92
N PHE A 155 -14.58 -16.15 -2.06
CA PHE A 155 -15.42 -15.19 -1.33
C PHE A 155 -15.24 -15.12 0.23
N PRO A 156 -14.52 -15.99 0.98
CA PRO A 156 -14.27 -15.75 2.40
C PRO A 156 -13.22 -14.68 2.74
N ASP A 157 -12.39 -14.23 1.78
CA ASP A 157 -11.19 -13.43 2.08
C ASP A 157 -11.41 -11.91 2.13
N HIS A 158 -12.53 -11.41 1.58
CA HIS A 158 -12.96 -10.01 1.68
C HIS A 158 -13.73 -9.69 2.98
N ARG A 159 -13.60 -10.52 4.03
CA ARG A 159 -14.29 -10.26 5.30
C ARG A 159 -13.58 -9.11 6.03
N SER A 160 -14.35 -8.09 6.40
CA SER A 160 -13.94 -7.03 7.35
C SER A 160 -13.20 -7.57 8.59
N ARG A 161 -13.45 -8.82 8.96
CA ARG A 161 -12.71 -9.57 9.99
C ARG A 161 -11.20 -9.67 9.71
N LYS A 162 -10.74 -10.07 8.52
CA LYS A 162 -9.30 -10.20 8.23
C LYS A 162 -8.59 -8.85 8.33
N TYR A 163 -9.23 -7.82 7.80
CA TYR A 163 -8.82 -6.42 7.93
C TYR A 163 -8.68 -5.99 9.40
N ALA A 164 -9.72 -6.25 10.21
CA ALA A 164 -9.72 -5.89 11.63
C ALA A 164 -8.67 -6.68 12.42
N CYS A 165 -8.46 -7.95 12.08
CA CYS A 165 -7.41 -8.78 12.64
C CYS A 165 -6.02 -8.24 12.29
N TYR A 166 -5.76 -7.85 11.04
CA TYR A 166 -4.48 -7.27 10.64
C TYR A 166 -4.19 -5.97 11.40
N ILE A 167 -5.15 -5.05 11.47
CA ILE A 167 -4.98 -3.81 12.25
C ILE A 167 -4.73 -4.13 13.71
N GLY A 168 -5.49 -5.06 14.27
CA GLY A 168 -5.33 -5.43 15.67
C GLY A 168 -3.96 -6.06 15.97
N ALA A 169 -3.46 -6.89 15.08
CA ALA A 169 -2.12 -7.47 15.17
C ALA A 169 -1.04 -6.39 15.06
N ARG A 170 -1.12 -5.46 14.09
CA ARG A 170 -0.19 -4.32 13.98
C ARG A 170 -0.22 -3.46 15.25
N LEU A 171 -1.41 -3.19 15.79
CA LEU A 171 -1.56 -2.46 17.04
C LEU A 171 -0.88 -3.20 18.20
N ALA A 172 -1.09 -4.50 18.33
CA ALA A 172 -0.46 -5.31 19.37
C ALA A 172 1.08 -5.29 19.28
N GLU A 173 1.65 -5.41 18.08
CA GLU A 173 3.10 -5.28 17.84
C GLU A 173 3.63 -3.88 18.23
N LEU A 174 2.89 -2.82 17.92
CA LEU A 174 3.31 -1.45 18.25
C LEU A 174 3.32 -1.20 19.76
N ILE A 175 2.38 -1.79 20.52
CA ILE A 175 2.27 -1.58 21.97
C ILE A 175 3.23 -2.50 22.74
N ALA A 176 3.37 -3.77 22.33
CA ALA A 176 4.23 -4.76 22.99
C ALA A 176 5.18 -5.45 22.00
N PRO A 177 6.16 -4.73 21.44
CA PRO A 177 7.07 -5.24 20.42
C PRO A 177 8.01 -6.36 20.88
N ASP A 178 8.16 -6.55 22.19
CA ASP A 178 8.94 -7.65 22.78
C ASP A 178 8.10 -8.93 22.96
N LYS A 179 6.76 -8.81 22.92
CA LYS A 179 5.81 -9.92 23.06
C LYS A 179 5.30 -10.38 21.69
N TYR A 180 5.01 -9.45 20.80
CA TYR A 180 4.38 -9.71 19.51
C TYR A 180 5.27 -9.28 18.35
N HIS A 181 5.38 -10.16 17.35
CA HIS A 181 6.23 -10.01 16.15
C HIS A 181 5.61 -10.71 14.92
N PHE A 182 4.28 -10.58 14.77
CA PHE A 182 3.50 -11.15 13.67
C PHE A 182 4.00 -10.77 12.26
N PHE A 183 4.41 -9.52 12.06
CA PHE A 183 4.87 -8.96 10.79
C PHE A 183 6.29 -8.39 10.87
N ARG A 184 6.73 -8.03 12.08
CA ARG A 184 8.01 -7.37 12.33
C ARG A 184 9.21 -8.14 11.77
N ASP A 185 9.24 -9.45 11.91
CA ASP A 185 10.36 -10.27 11.45
C ASP A 185 10.50 -10.25 9.91
N GLN A 186 9.37 -10.32 9.20
CA GLN A 186 9.34 -10.22 7.74
C GLN A 186 9.70 -8.81 7.27
N GLU A 187 9.24 -7.78 7.98
CA GLU A 187 9.59 -6.39 7.71
C GLU A 187 11.10 -6.14 7.86
N GLN A 188 11.71 -6.65 8.94
CA GLN A 188 13.15 -6.57 9.18
C GLN A 188 13.96 -7.35 8.13
N LEU A 189 13.50 -8.54 7.74
CA LEU A 189 14.13 -9.30 6.67
C LEU A 189 14.05 -8.55 5.33
N PHE A 190 12.90 -7.94 5.04
CA PHE A 190 12.69 -7.13 3.85
C PHE A 190 13.63 -5.91 3.84
N GLU A 191 13.67 -5.14 4.93
CA GLU A 191 14.53 -3.96 5.06
C GLU A 191 16.01 -4.33 4.97
N LYS A 192 16.43 -5.43 5.60
CA LYS A 192 17.80 -5.93 5.48
C LYS A 192 18.12 -6.33 4.04
N THR A 193 17.23 -7.09 3.38
CA THR A 193 17.43 -7.49 1.97
C THR A 193 17.49 -6.27 1.07
N LEU A 194 16.64 -5.27 1.34
CA LEU A 194 16.64 -4.00 0.64
C LEU A 194 18.02 -3.34 0.76
N ASN A 195 18.58 -3.23 1.96
CA ASN A 195 19.86 -2.55 2.20
C ASN A 195 21.08 -3.33 1.66
N ASP A 196 21.11 -4.65 1.79
CA ASP A 196 22.31 -5.47 1.54
C ASP A 196 22.55 -5.77 0.05
N ARG A 197 21.48 -5.90 -0.76
CA ARG A 197 21.59 -6.34 -2.16
C ARG A 197 21.81 -5.17 -3.11
N ALA A 198 22.93 -5.13 -3.84
CA ALA A 198 23.21 -4.04 -4.79
C ALA A 198 22.36 -4.10 -6.08
N ASP A 199 21.82 -5.26 -6.42
CA ASP A 199 21.12 -5.53 -7.69
C ASP A 199 19.62 -5.21 -7.67
N ILE A 200 19.09 -4.70 -6.55
CA ILE A 200 17.72 -4.20 -6.49
C ILE A 200 17.60 -2.93 -7.34
N VAL A 201 16.55 -2.86 -8.16
CA VAL A 201 16.23 -1.71 -9.00
C VAL A 201 16.16 -0.43 -8.16
N ALA A 202 16.97 0.57 -8.51
CA ALA A 202 17.17 1.77 -7.70
C ALA A 202 15.86 2.52 -7.40
N ASP A 203 14.98 2.67 -8.38
CA ASP A 203 13.68 3.34 -8.19
C ASP A 203 12.79 2.58 -7.21
N ILE A 204 12.72 1.25 -7.33
CA ILE A 204 11.96 0.39 -6.42
C ILE A 204 12.53 0.49 -5.01
N ARG A 205 13.87 0.48 -4.87
CA ARG A 205 14.53 0.67 -3.58
C ARG A 205 14.14 1.99 -2.92
N GLN A 206 14.24 3.09 -3.66
CA GLN A 206 13.93 4.41 -3.12
C GLN A 206 12.45 4.53 -2.73
N ARG A 207 11.54 4.06 -3.58
CA ARG A 207 10.10 4.04 -3.29
C ARG A 207 9.77 3.21 -2.05
N ASP A 208 10.30 1.99 -1.98
CA ASP A 208 9.95 1.05 -0.90
C ASP A 208 10.59 1.46 0.44
N ALA A 209 11.74 2.14 0.42
CA ALA A 209 12.30 2.78 1.61
C ALA A 209 11.38 3.88 2.16
N LEU A 210 10.76 4.69 1.29
CA LEU A 210 9.78 5.69 1.70
C LEU A 210 8.49 5.04 2.25
N PHE A 211 8.04 3.93 1.67
CA PHE A 211 6.90 3.17 2.20
C PHE A 211 7.18 2.59 3.58
N LEU A 212 8.37 2.03 3.81
CA LEU A 212 8.80 1.60 5.15
C LEU A 212 8.79 2.76 6.14
N GLN A 213 9.32 3.92 5.76
CA GLN A 213 9.29 5.11 6.61
C GLN A 213 7.86 5.55 6.95
N ILE A 214 6.92 5.48 6.00
CA ILE A 214 5.51 5.79 6.27
C ILE A 214 4.93 4.81 7.30
N ASP A 215 5.19 3.51 7.15
CA ASP A 215 4.72 2.49 8.09
C ASP A 215 5.33 2.66 9.49
N HIS A 216 6.63 2.96 9.58
CA HIS A 216 7.32 3.18 10.86
C HIS A 216 6.76 4.35 11.69
N GLN A 217 6.02 5.26 11.05
CA GLN A 217 5.37 6.40 11.70
C GLN A 217 4.10 6.00 12.44
N LEU A 218 3.54 4.79 12.23
CA LEU A 218 2.33 4.29 12.89
C LEU A 218 2.39 4.37 14.41
N LYS A 219 3.58 4.18 15.01
CA LYS A 219 3.78 4.32 16.46
C LYS A 219 3.32 5.68 17.00
N GLN A 220 3.36 6.73 16.19
CA GLN A 220 2.91 8.07 16.59
C GLN A 220 1.40 8.12 16.83
N ALA A 221 0.62 7.25 16.19
CA ALA A 221 -0.82 7.16 16.43
C ALA A 221 -1.15 6.75 17.88
N LEU A 222 -0.20 6.15 18.62
CA LEU A 222 -0.38 5.77 20.02
C LEU A 222 -0.20 6.93 21.00
N ILE A 223 0.42 8.04 20.58
CA ILE A 223 0.81 9.13 21.48
C ILE A 223 -0.41 9.68 22.24
N CYS A 224 -1.51 9.95 21.54
CA CYS A 224 -2.74 10.47 22.16
C CYS A 224 -3.28 9.51 23.23
N THR A 225 -3.31 8.21 22.93
CA THR A 225 -3.76 7.20 23.90
C THR A 225 -2.78 7.09 25.06
N GLN A 226 -1.47 7.14 24.83
CA GLN A 226 -0.48 7.07 25.92
C GLN A 226 -0.53 8.27 26.86
N GLN A 227 -0.94 9.45 26.36
CA GLN A 227 -1.09 10.68 27.15
C GLN A 227 -2.43 10.77 27.89
N ASP A 228 -3.42 9.96 27.50
CA ASP A 228 -4.71 9.91 28.18
C ASP A 228 -4.58 9.21 29.55
N GLN A 229 -5.34 9.69 30.54
CA GLN A 229 -5.30 9.15 31.90
C GLN A 229 -5.64 7.65 31.98
N GLN A 230 -6.58 7.18 31.17
CA GLN A 230 -7.02 5.77 31.13
C GLN A 230 -6.36 4.98 30.01
N GLY A 231 -5.65 5.65 29.10
CA GLY A 231 -5.09 5.04 27.92
C GLY A 231 -4.03 3.97 28.20
N PRO A 232 -3.06 4.13 29.12
CA PRO A 232 -2.14 3.06 29.49
C PRO A 232 -2.86 1.78 29.94
N LEU A 233 -3.91 1.91 30.77
CA LEU A 233 -4.72 0.77 31.21
C LEU A 233 -5.48 0.13 30.04
N ALA A 234 -6.02 0.92 29.12
CA ALA A 234 -6.69 0.42 27.93
C ALA A 234 -5.73 -0.35 27.02
N LEU A 235 -4.51 0.16 26.81
CA LEU A 235 -3.46 -0.48 26.02
C LEU A 235 -2.99 -1.81 26.66
N THR A 236 -2.80 -1.85 27.97
CA THR A 236 -2.48 -3.09 28.69
C THR A 236 -3.60 -4.12 28.51
N ARG A 237 -4.85 -3.73 28.74
CA ARG A 237 -6.01 -4.63 28.54
C ARG A 237 -6.11 -5.12 27.10
N TYR A 238 -5.78 -4.29 26.12
CA TYR A 238 -5.76 -4.70 24.72
C TYR A 238 -4.74 -5.83 24.48
N ILE A 239 -3.49 -5.64 24.91
CA ILE A 239 -2.41 -6.62 24.77
C ILE A 239 -2.74 -7.93 25.50
N ASP A 240 -3.32 -7.86 26.68
CA ASP A 240 -3.65 -9.06 27.48
C ASP A 240 -4.72 -9.92 26.79
N ASN A 241 -5.57 -9.31 25.97
CA ASN A 241 -6.63 -10.01 25.22
C ASN A 241 -6.30 -10.22 23.73
N ALA A 242 -5.13 -9.77 23.25
CA ALA A 242 -4.74 -9.87 21.83
C ALA A 242 -4.48 -11.31 21.35
N VAL A 243 -4.42 -12.28 22.28
CA VAL A 243 -4.14 -13.72 22.03
C VAL A 243 -5.15 -14.37 21.05
N GLY A 244 -6.34 -13.81 20.85
CA GLY A 244 -7.33 -14.32 19.89
C GLY A 244 -7.18 -13.85 18.43
N ILE A 245 -6.20 -12.98 18.13
CA ILE A 245 -5.98 -12.44 16.79
C ILE A 245 -5.16 -13.41 15.91
N GLU A 246 -4.39 -14.30 16.54
CA GLU A 246 -3.37 -15.16 15.91
C GLU A 246 -3.95 -16.27 15.02
N GLU A 247 -5.09 -16.86 15.40
CA GLU A 247 -5.64 -18.07 14.76
C GLU A 247 -6.11 -17.88 13.30
N ASN A 248 -6.04 -16.67 12.75
CA ASN A 248 -6.54 -16.34 11.41
C ASN A 248 -5.62 -15.38 10.63
N LEU A 249 -4.37 -15.20 11.06
CA LEU A 249 -3.41 -14.38 10.31
C LEU A 249 -2.90 -15.20 9.10
N PRO A 250 -2.89 -14.62 7.88
CA PRO A 250 -2.40 -15.29 6.67
C PRO A 250 -0.88 -15.44 6.64
#